data_AF-A0A7J0EQ50-F1
#
_entry.id   AF-A0A7J0EQ50-F1
#
_cell.length_a   1.000
_cell.length_b   1.000
_cell.length_c   1.000
_cell.angle_alpha   90.00
_cell.angle_beta   90.00
_cell.angle_gamma   90.00
#
_symmetry.space_group_name_H-M   'P 1'
#
loop_
_entity.id
_entity.type
_entity.pdbx_description
1 polymer ?
#
loop_
_entity_poly.entity_id
_entity_poly.type
_entity_poly.pdbx_seq_one_letter_code
_entity_poly.pdbx_strand_id
1 'polypeptide(L)'
;MKVKADRDESSPYAAMLAAQDLSQRCKELGINTLHIKLHATGGNKTKTPGPGAQSALRALARSAMKIGRIGKFLNSLVDLSS
;
A
#
# COMPACT_ATOMS: atom_id res chain seq x y z
N MET A 1 -14.54 -1.73 6.21
CA MET A 1 -14.72 -1.23 4.83
C MET A 1 -14.98 0.27 4.90
N LYS A 2 -14.08 1.13 4.41
CA LYS A 2 -14.21 2.60 4.54
C LYS A 2 -15.00 3.25 3.39
N VAL A 3 -15.31 2.51 2.32
CA VAL A 3 -16.04 3.04 1.17
C VAL A 3 -17.18 2.11 0.80
N LYS A 4 -18.32 2.68 0.41
CA LYS A 4 -19.60 1.99 0.17
C LYS A 4 -19.86 1.62 -1.30
N ALA A 5 -18.96 2.00 -2.21
CA ALA A 5 -19.13 1.78 -3.64
C ALA A 5 -17.87 1.13 -4.24
N ASP A 6 -18.03 0.04 -4.99
CA ASP A 6 -16.94 -0.75 -5.59
C ASP A 6 -16.05 0.10 -6.52
N ARG A 7 -16.63 1.14 -7.12
CA ARG A 7 -15.94 2.09 -8.01
C ARG A 7 -14.87 2.95 -7.30
N ASP A 8 -15.04 3.20 -6.01
CA ASP A 8 -14.14 4.06 -5.23
C ASP A 8 -13.05 3.27 -4.49
N GLU A 9 -13.05 1.94 -4.60
CA GLU A 9 -12.05 1.08 -3.95
C GLU A 9 -10.62 1.33 -4.44
N SER A 10 -10.46 1.68 -5.72
CA SER A 10 -9.16 2.05 -6.31
C SER A 10 -8.81 3.53 -6.18
N SER A 11 -9.67 4.33 -5.55
CA SER A 11 -9.43 5.77 -5.42
C SER A 11 -8.25 6.06 -4.48
N PRO A 12 -7.37 7.01 -4.83
CA PRO A 12 -6.26 7.41 -3.95
C PRO A 12 -6.75 7.93 -2.59
N TYR A 13 -7.95 8.51 -2.54
CA TYR A 13 -8.55 9.01 -1.31
C TYR A 13 -8.95 7.88 -0.35
N ALA A 14 -9.53 6.80 -0.89
CA ALA A 14 -9.88 5.60 -0.12
C ALA A 14 -8.64 4.96 0.52
N ALA A 15 -7.55 4.85 -0.26
CA ALA A 15 -6.28 4.31 0.22
C ALA A 15 -5.66 5.16 1.34
N MET A 16 -5.79 6.49 1.26
CA MET A 16 -5.30 7.41 2.29
C MET A 16 -6.05 7.27 3.61
N LEU A 17 -7.38 7.23 3.59
CA LEU A 17 -8.19 7.06 4.80
C LEU A 17 -7.85 5.73 5.50
N ALA A 18 -7.76 4.64 4.74
CA ALA A 18 -7.36 3.34 5.27
C ALA A 18 -5.95 3.39 5.89
N ALA A 19 -4.98 4.03 5.23
CA ALA A 19 -3.63 4.16 5.76
C ALA A 19 -3.58 4.99 7.06
N GLN A 20 -4.42 6.02 7.20
CA GLN A 20 -4.52 6.82 8.42
C GLN A 20 -5.05 6.00 9.59
N ASP A 21 -6.15 5.27 9.40
CA ASP A 21 -6.72 4.38 10.43
C ASP A 21 -5.69 3.33 10.90
N LEU A 22 -4.97 2.71 9.94
CA LEU A 22 -3.92 1.75 10.23
C LEU A 22 -2.81 2.39 11.06
N SER A 23 -2.37 3.60 10.70
CA SER A 23 -1.29 4.27 11.44
C SER A 23 -1.67 4.62 12.87
N GLN A 24 -2.93 5.00 13.11
CA GLN A 24 -3.42 5.26 14.46
C GLN A 24 -3.42 3.98 15.30
N ARG A 25 -3.91 2.88 14.73
CA ARG A 25 -3.88 1.58 15.40
C ARG A 25 -2.46 1.07 15.63
N CYS A 26 -1.53 1.30 14.71
CA CYS A 26 -0.12 0.96 14.89
C CYS A 26 0.54 1.75 16.03
N LYS A 27 0.12 3.00 16.28
CA LYS A 27 0.59 3.80 17.42
C LYS A 27 0.08 3.24 18.74
N GLU A 28 -1.19 2.84 18.81
CA GLU A 28 -1.76 2.18 20.00
C GLU A 28 -1.02 0.87 20.34
N LEU A 29 -0.57 0.15 19.31
CA LEU A 29 0.20 -1.09 19.45
C LEU A 29 1.70 -0.88 19.69
N GLY A 30 2.19 0.37 19.66
CA GLY A 30 3.62 0.68 19.86
C GLY A 30 4.54 0.25 18.71
N ILE A 31 4.04 0.19 17.47
CA ILE A 31 4.85 -0.17 16.30
C ILE A 31 5.54 1.07 15.74
N ASN A 32 6.88 1.11 15.82
CA ASN A 32 7.64 2.31 15.44
C ASN A 32 8.13 2.30 13.98
N THR A 33 8.40 1.11 13.42
CA THR A 33 8.99 0.94 12.08
C THR A 33 8.18 -0.05 11.23
N LEU A 34 7.86 0.34 10.00
CA LEU A 34 7.15 -0.48 9.03
C LEU A 34 8.01 -0.70 7.77
N HIS A 35 8.09 -1.95 7.31
CA HIS A 35 8.63 -2.29 6.00
C HIS A 35 7.50 -2.39 4.99
N ILE A 36 7.59 -1.66 3.88
CA ILE A 36 6.52 -1.60 2.89
C ILE A 36 6.92 -2.42 1.67
N LYS A 37 6.12 -3.43 1.36
CA LYS A 37 6.24 -4.22 0.13
C LYS A 37 5.07 -3.88 -0.77
N LEU A 38 5.37 -3.37 -1.97
CA LEU A 38 4.34 -2.99 -2.93
C LEU A 38 4.03 -4.16 -3.87
N HIS A 39 2.73 -4.45 -4.02
CA HIS A 39 2.23 -5.51 -4.88
C HIS A 39 1.15 -4.94 -5.82
N ALA A 40 1.24 -5.29 -7.09
CA ALA A 40 0.21 -5.07 -8.10
C ALA A 40 -0.40 -6.43 -8.47
N THR A 41 -1.58 -6.45 -9.10
CA THR A 41 -2.33 -7.68 -9.41
C THR A 41 -1.50 -8.78 -10.09
N GLY A 42 -0.51 -8.41 -10.92
CA GLY A 42 0.48 -9.34 -11.47
C GLY A 42 -0.08 -10.34 -12.50
N GLY A 43 0.71 -11.36 -12.85
CA GLY A 43 0.35 -12.38 -13.84
C GLY A 43 0.20 -11.80 -15.26
N ASN A 44 -0.91 -12.13 -15.94
CA ASN A 44 -1.29 -11.60 -17.25
C ASN A 44 -2.00 -10.23 -17.20
N LYS A 45 -2.12 -9.64 -16.00
CA LYS A 45 -2.71 -8.33 -15.76
C LYS A 45 -1.61 -7.29 -15.50
N THR A 46 -2.00 -6.05 -15.27
CA THR A 46 -1.06 -4.94 -15.07
C THR A 46 -0.12 -5.18 -13.89
N LYS A 47 1.19 -5.12 -14.18
CA LYS A 47 2.29 -5.20 -13.19
C LYS A 47 2.60 -3.82 -12.56
N THR A 48 1.86 -2.80 -12.98
CA THR A 48 1.97 -1.42 -12.50
C THR A 48 1.06 -1.25 -11.29
N PRO A 49 1.60 -0.83 -10.13
CA PRO A 49 0.78 -0.55 -8.96
C PRO A 49 -0.18 0.61 -9.24
N GLY A 50 -1.40 0.52 -8.69
CA GLY A 50 -2.43 1.55 -8.87
C GLY A 50 -2.11 2.88 -8.18
N PRO A 51 -2.84 3.96 -8.50
CA PRO A 51 -2.59 5.31 -7.96
C PRO A 51 -2.75 5.41 -6.43
N GLY A 52 -3.49 4.49 -5.81
CA GLY A 52 -3.62 4.39 -4.35
C GLY A 52 -2.33 4.00 -3.62
N ALA A 53 -1.38 3.35 -4.30
CA ALA A 53 -0.12 2.89 -3.71
C ALA A 53 0.72 4.04 -3.16
N GLN A 54 0.98 5.05 -4.01
CA GLN A 54 1.79 6.20 -3.63
C GLN A 54 1.06 7.09 -2.60
N SER A 55 -0.26 7.18 -2.72
CA SER A 55 -1.11 7.97 -1.81
C SER A 55 -1.08 7.39 -0.39
N ALA A 56 -1.22 6.07 -0.25
CA ALA A 56 -1.11 5.39 1.04
C ALA A 56 0.27 5.56 1.67
N LEU A 57 1.35 5.41 0.89
CA LEU A 57 2.72 5.56 1.40
C LEU A 57 2.97 6.99 1.91
N ARG A 58 2.45 8.00 1.19
CA ARG A 58 2.53 9.39 1.60
C ARG A 58 1.75 9.66 2.89
N ALA A 59 0.59 9.04 3.06
CA ALA A 59 -0.21 9.17 4.27
C ALA A 59 0.51 8.56 5.49
N LEU A 60 1.14 7.39 5.33
CA LEU A 60 1.95 6.75 6.39
C LEU A 60 3.19 7.58 6.76
N ALA A 61 3.86 8.19 5.77
CA ALA A 61 4.98 9.09 6.04
C ALA A 61 4.53 10.34 6.83
N ARG A 62 3.34 10.88 6.53
CA ARG A 62 2.77 12.03 7.24
C ARG A 62 2.35 11.72 8.67
N SER A 63 1.91 10.49 8.95
CA SER A 63 1.51 10.09 10.31
C SER A 63 2.71 9.81 11.23
N ALA A 64 3.93 10.17 10.81
CA ALA A 64 5.19 10.04 11.54
C ALA A 64 5.61 8.57 11.82
N MET A 65 5.17 7.63 10.97
CA MET A 65 5.64 6.25 11.01
C MET A 65 7.01 6.14 10.34
N LYS A 66 7.98 5.46 10.97
CA LYS A 66 9.29 5.25 10.32
C LYS A 66 9.15 4.18 9.24
N ILE A 67 9.43 4.56 8.01
CA ILE A 67 9.46 3.62 6.89
C ILE A 67 10.88 3.07 6.79
N GLY A 68 11.02 1.75 6.90
CA GLY A 68 12.29 1.07 6.73
C GLY A 68 12.63 0.90 5.25
N ARG A 69 12.62 -0.35 4.78
CA ARG A 69 12.82 -0.65 3.36
C ARG A 69 11.49 -0.59 2.61
N ILE A 70 11.52 0.08 1.46
CA ILE A 70 10.47 0.04 0.46
C ILE A 70 10.96 -0.85 -0.67
N GLY A 71 10.23 -1.91 -0.98
CA GLY A 71 10.55 -2.82 -2.06
C GLY A 71 9.33 -3.14 -2.92
N LYS A 72 9.54 -3.39 -4.21
CA LYS A 72 8.55 -4.07 -5.04
C LYS A 72 8.65 -5.56 -4.77
N PHE A 73 7.53 -6.23 -4.56
CA PHE A 73 7.52 -7.69 -4.54
C PHE A 73 7.70 -8.18 -5.99
N LEU A 74 8.96 -8.29 -6.44
CA LEU A 74 9.33 -8.95 -7.68
C LEU A 74 9.67 -10.39 -7.32
N ASN A 75 8.74 -11.31 -7.54
CA ASN A 75 9.06 -12.73 -7.41
C ASN A 75 9.75 -13.14 -8.73
N SER A 76 11.08 -13.19 -8.72
CA SER A 76 11.95 -13.40 -9.89
C SER A 76 11.91 -14.81 -10.49
N LEU A 77 10.77 -15.50 -10.45
CA LEU A 77 10.61 -16.88 -10.92
C LEU A 77 9.55 -17.05 -12.01
N VAL A 78 8.74 -16.04 -12.33
CA VAL A 78 7.68 -16.14 -13.36
C VAL A 78 7.81 -15.08 -14.47
N ASP A 79 8.62 -14.05 -14.28
CA ASP A 79 8.76 -12.95 -15.27
C ASP A 79 9.75 -13.24 -16.42
N LEU A 80 10.43 -14.41 -16.45
CA LEU A 80 11.37 -14.79 -17.53
C LEU A 80 10.75 -15.68 -18.64
N SER A 81 9.49 -16.12 -18.50
CA SER A 81 8.87 -17.09 -19.43
C SER A 81 7.61 -16.58 -20.14
N SER A 82 7.42 -15.27 -20.31
CA SER A 82 6.32 -14.75 -21.15
C SER A 82 6.70 -13.46 -21.86
#